data_AF-A0A8S3FIP3-F1
#
_entry.id   AF-A0A8S3FIP3-F1
#
_cell.length_a   1.000
_cell.length_b   1.000
_cell.length_c   1.000
_cell.angle_alpha   90.00
_cell.angle_beta   90.00
_cell.angle_gamma   90.00
#
_symmetry.space_group_name_H-M   'P 1'
#
loop_
_entity.id
_entity.type
_entity.pdbx_description
1 polymer ?
#
loop_
_entity_poly.entity_id
_entity_poly.type
_entity_poly.pdbx_seq_one_letter_code
_entity_poly.pdbx_strand_id
1 'polypeptide(L)'
;MVGYLLDSDLLNRDDLQSTVATTTSIEQLCVFDRNECIRGQKAFGTIMETNELGIAYPSKSHPKPGSGTFFEGGYITRNYISQINAIQTELPYDMRAGSYKRVNAIKYARTLFDYMTQNNLLLKN
;
A
#
# COMPACT_ATOMS: atom_id res chain seq x y z
N MET A 1 1.49 -0.09 8.04
CA MET A 1 0.31 0.42 7.32
C MET A 1 0.75 1.04 6.00
N VAL A 2 0.01 0.79 4.92
CA VAL A 2 0.35 1.31 3.60
C VAL A 2 -0.60 2.47 3.33
N GLY A 3 -0.05 3.68 3.18
CA GLY A 3 -0.84 4.87 2.94
C GLY A 3 -1.13 4.98 1.45
N TYR A 4 -2.31 4.55 1.02
CA TYR A 4 -2.84 4.93 -0.28
C TYR A 4 -3.29 6.40 -0.22
N LEU A 5 -3.45 7.08 -1.36
CA LEU A 5 -4.07 8.42 -1.44
C LEU A 5 -5.57 8.43 -1.08
N LEU A 6 -6.06 7.35 -0.47
CA LEU A 6 -7.44 7.10 -0.14
C LEU A 6 -7.62 7.32 1.35
N ASP A 7 -8.64 8.09 1.71
CA ASP A 7 -9.04 8.26 3.10
C ASP A 7 -9.58 6.96 3.72
N SER A 8 -9.66 6.92 5.05
CA SER A 8 -10.19 5.75 5.76
C SER A 8 -11.64 5.45 5.39
N ASP A 9 -12.44 6.48 5.13
CA ASP A 9 -13.86 6.34 4.81
C ASP A 9 -14.05 5.63 3.47
N LEU A 10 -13.24 5.97 2.48
CA LEU A 10 -13.18 5.34 1.17
C LEU A 10 -12.64 3.90 1.27
N LEU A 11 -11.57 3.69 2.04
CA LEU A 11 -11.03 2.35 2.31
C LEU A 11 -11.96 1.46 3.14
N ASN A 12 -12.99 2.01 3.79
CA ASN A 12 -14.01 1.23 4.48
C ASN A 12 -15.20 0.84 3.59
N ARG A 13 -15.34 1.43 2.38
CA ARG A 13 -16.40 1.07 1.42
C ARG A 13 -16.18 -0.31 0.82
N ASP A 14 -17.27 -0.99 0.47
CA ASP A 14 -17.20 -2.28 -0.23
C ASP A 14 -16.70 -2.14 -1.67
N ASP A 15 -17.00 -1.01 -2.32
CA ASP A 15 -16.59 -0.74 -3.70
C ASP A 15 -15.67 0.49 -3.80
N LEU A 16 -14.43 0.25 -4.26
CA LEU A 16 -13.42 1.28 -4.53
C LEU A 16 -13.45 1.79 -5.98
N GLN A 17 -14.29 1.22 -6.86
CA GLN A 17 -14.33 1.55 -8.29
C GLN A 17 -14.81 2.98 -8.57
N SER A 18 -15.70 3.54 -7.75
CA SER A 18 -16.42 4.78 -8.08
C SER A 18 -15.80 6.09 -7.57
N THR A 19 -14.75 6.06 -6.73
CA THR A 19 -14.40 7.25 -5.92
C THR A 19 -12.95 7.76 -5.98
N VAL A 20 -12.05 7.10 -6.71
CA VAL A 20 -10.64 7.54 -6.78
C VAL A 20 -10.44 8.48 -7.96
N ALA A 21 -9.89 9.67 -7.70
CA ALA A 21 -9.57 10.67 -8.72
C ALA A 21 -8.71 10.07 -9.85
N THR A 22 -9.08 10.37 -11.08
CA THR A 22 -8.52 9.93 -12.38
C THR A 22 -7.08 10.40 -12.66
N THR A 23 -6.36 10.84 -11.63
CA THR A 23 -5.04 11.48 -11.70
C THR A 23 -4.10 11.00 -10.60
N THR A 24 -4.35 9.83 -10.02
CA THR A 24 -3.51 9.27 -8.94
C THR A 24 -2.58 8.17 -9.47
N SER A 25 -1.41 8.00 -8.83
CA SER A 25 -0.46 6.91 -9.09
C SER A 25 -1.09 5.51 -9.01
N ILE A 26 -2.21 5.38 -8.30
CA ILE A 26 -2.99 4.15 -8.17
C ILE A 26 -3.60 3.72 -9.50
N GLU A 27 -4.07 4.63 -10.36
CA GLU A 27 -4.63 4.22 -11.67
C GLU A 27 -3.57 3.58 -12.57
N GLN A 28 -2.33 4.08 -12.54
CA GLN A 28 -1.24 3.51 -13.32
C GLN A 28 -0.78 2.15 -12.77
N LEU A 29 -0.98 1.89 -11.47
CA LEU A 29 -0.65 0.63 -10.81
C LEU A 29 -1.80 -0.40 -10.88
N CYS A 30 -3.05 0.05 -10.96
CA CYS A 30 -4.25 -0.78 -10.78
C CYS A 30 -5.17 -0.76 -12.02
N VAL A 31 -4.58 -1.02 -13.20
CA VAL A 31 -5.20 -0.82 -14.53
C VAL A 31 -6.46 -1.67 -14.78
N PHE A 32 -6.70 -2.75 -14.02
CA PHE A 32 -7.77 -3.72 -14.31
C PHE A 32 -8.75 -3.96 -13.16
N ASP A 33 -8.30 -4.04 -11.92
CA ASP A 33 -9.17 -4.22 -10.75
C ASP A 33 -8.55 -3.54 -9.53
N ARG A 34 -9.17 -2.43 -9.09
CA ARG A 34 -8.73 -1.66 -7.92
C ARG A 34 -8.89 -2.44 -6.63
N ASN A 35 -9.92 -3.28 -6.50
CA ASN A 35 -10.09 -4.11 -5.32
C ASN A 35 -8.99 -5.17 -5.26
N GLU A 36 -8.65 -5.84 -6.36
CA GLU A 36 -7.52 -6.78 -6.38
C GLU A 36 -6.18 -6.06 -6.13
N CYS A 37 -5.99 -4.86 -6.65
CA CYS A 37 -4.74 -4.12 -6.48
C CYS A 37 -4.51 -3.61 -5.03
N ILE A 38 -5.58 -3.25 -4.33
CA ILE A 38 -5.52 -2.62 -3.00
C ILE A 38 -5.78 -3.64 -1.88
N ARG A 39 -6.63 -4.64 -2.13
CA ARG A 39 -7.10 -5.63 -1.14
C ARG A 39 -6.92 -7.08 -1.61
N GLY A 40 -6.41 -7.29 -2.81
CA GLY A 40 -6.32 -8.63 -3.40
C GLY A 40 -5.08 -9.41 -2.98
N GLN A 41 -4.89 -10.54 -3.67
CA GLN A 41 -3.77 -11.45 -3.41
C GLN A 41 -2.42 -10.78 -3.66
N LYS A 42 -2.36 -9.87 -4.65
CA LYS A 42 -1.13 -9.16 -5.05
C LYS A 42 -1.01 -7.74 -4.46
N ALA A 43 -1.94 -7.35 -3.59
CA ALA A 43 -1.89 -6.06 -2.92
C ALA A 43 -0.65 -5.93 -2.03
N PHE A 44 -0.11 -4.71 -1.92
CA PHE A 44 1.11 -4.46 -1.16
C PHE A 44 0.99 -4.93 0.30
N GLY A 45 -0.15 -4.65 0.96
CA GLY A 45 -0.40 -5.12 2.33
C GLY A 45 -0.45 -6.64 2.46
N THR A 46 -1.01 -7.35 1.48
CA THR A 46 -1.02 -8.82 1.45
C THR A 46 0.40 -9.39 1.37
N ILE A 47 1.26 -8.76 0.56
CA ILE A 47 2.67 -9.15 0.42
C ILE A 47 3.46 -8.80 1.69
N MET A 48 3.18 -7.68 2.35
CA MET A 48 3.78 -7.35 3.66
C MET A 48 3.49 -8.42 4.71
N GLU A 49 2.24 -8.85 4.80
CA GLU A 49 1.82 -9.91 5.72
C GLU A 49 2.47 -11.24 5.38
N THR A 50 2.51 -11.59 4.09
CA THR A 50 3.16 -12.82 3.58
C THR A 50 4.65 -12.84 3.91
N ASN A 51 5.32 -11.68 3.84
CA ASN A 51 6.72 -11.51 4.22
C ASN A 51 6.94 -11.29 5.72
N GLU A 52 5.93 -11.58 6.54
CA GLU A 52 5.95 -11.53 8.00
C GLU A 52 6.41 -10.17 8.57
N LEU A 53 6.10 -9.08 7.85
CA LEU A 53 6.42 -7.73 8.32
C LEU A 53 5.41 -7.23 9.36
N GLY A 54 4.23 -7.87 9.42
CA GLY A 54 3.15 -7.59 10.35
C GLY A 54 1.82 -7.35 9.65
N ILE A 55 0.79 -7.08 10.45
CA ILE A 55 -0.56 -6.76 9.94
C ILE A 55 -0.51 -5.48 9.12
N ALA A 56 -1.15 -5.50 7.95
CA ALA A 56 -1.20 -4.36 7.05
C ALA A 56 -2.63 -4.06 6.65
N TYR A 57 -2.94 -2.77 6.55
CA TYR A 57 -4.21 -2.27 6.03
C TYR A 57 -3.93 -1.34 4.85
N PRO A 58 -4.68 -1.45 3.75
CA PRO A 58 -5.51 -2.61 3.35
C PRO A 58 -4.66 -3.83 2.91
N SER A 59 -5.20 -5.04 3.11
CA SER A 59 -4.67 -6.33 2.62
C SER A 59 -5.82 -7.32 2.35
N LYS A 60 -5.53 -8.51 1.81
CA LYS A 60 -6.54 -9.56 1.60
C LYS A 60 -7.17 -10.06 2.89
N SER A 61 -6.36 -10.20 3.94
CA SER A 61 -6.86 -10.65 5.24
C SER A 61 -7.47 -9.49 6.05
N HIS A 62 -7.02 -8.25 5.79
CA HIS A 62 -7.48 -7.03 6.44
C HIS A 62 -7.86 -5.95 5.40
N PRO A 63 -8.98 -6.12 4.68
CA PRO A 63 -9.32 -5.28 3.52
C PRO A 63 -9.66 -3.83 3.87
N LYS A 64 -9.93 -3.55 5.15
CA LYS A 64 -10.45 -2.27 5.64
C LYS A 64 -9.78 -1.90 6.96
N PRO A 65 -9.43 -0.62 7.19
CA PRO A 65 -8.90 -0.17 8.48
C PRO A 65 -9.96 -0.20 9.60
N GLY A 66 -11.25 -0.19 9.28
CA GLY A 66 -12.33 -0.18 10.26
C GLY A 66 -12.33 1.13 11.06
N SER A 67 -12.45 1.02 12.39
CA SER A 67 -12.34 2.15 13.33
C SER A 67 -10.92 2.39 13.84
N GLY A 68 -9.92 1.67 13.31
CA GLY A 68 -8.53 1.84 13.70
C GLY A 68 -7.93 3.15 13.21
N THR A 69 -6.83 3.58 13.84
CA THR A 69 -6.08 4.75 13.40
C THR A 69 -5.46 4.47 12.03
N PHE A 70 -6.06 5.04 10.98
CA PHE A 70 -5.52 5.03 9.63
C PHE A 70 -4.96 6.42 9.32
N PHE A 71 -3.67 6.48 8.98
CA PHE A 71 -3.04 7.69 8.47
C PHE A 71 -3.20 7.73 6.95
N GLU A 72 -4.01 8.68 6.50
CA GLU A 72 -4.10 9.00 5.09
C GLU A 72 -2.73 9.48 4.63
N GLY A 73 -2.09 8.69 3.78
CA GLY A 73 -0.89 9.13 3.09
C GLY A 73 -1.23 10.30 2.17
N GLY A 74 -0.18 10.96 1.67
CA GLY A 74 -0.36 11.73 0.45
C GLY A 74 -0.44 13.22 0.55
N TYR A 75 -0.18 13.87 1.68
CA TYR A 75 0.17 15.30 1.60
C TYR A 75 1.42 15.48 0.74
N ILE A 76 2.47 14.69 1.00
CA ILE A 76 3.71 14.74 0.22
C ILE A 76 3.45 14.24 -1.22
N THR A 77 2.76 13.11 -1.36
CA THR A 77 2.49 12.52 -2.67
C THR A 77 1.60 13.41 -3.55
N ARG A 78 0.59 14.07 -2.98
CA ARG A 78 -0.28 15.01 -3.74
C ARG A 78 0.44 16.30 -4.12
N ASN A 79 1.27 16.86 -3.23
CA ASN A 79 1.87 18.17 -3.46
C ASN A 79 3.19 18.12 -4.25
N TYR A 80 3.96 17.02 -4.18
CA TYR A 80 5.30 16.96 -4.75
C TYR A 80 5.51 15.84 -5.77
N ILE A 81 4.57 14.91 -5.88
CA ILE A 81 4.77 13.63 -6.61
C ILE A 81 3.61 13.35 -7.57
N SER A 82 2.75 14.34 -7.84
CA SER A 82 1.51 14.19 -8.63
C SER A 82 1.70 13.70 -10.06
N GLN A 83 2.93 13.70 -10.59
CA GLN A 83 3.24 13.27 -11.96
C GLN A 83 3.99 11.93 -12.04
N ILE A 84 4.34 11.29 -10.91
CA ILE A 84 5.06 10.01 -10.90
C ILE A 84 4.37 8.97 -10.04
N ASN A 85 4.59 7.70 -10.37
CA ASN A 85 4.08 6.59 -9.56
C ASN A 85 4.82 6.53 -8.22
N ALA A 86 4.06 6.67 -7.13
CA ALA A 86 4.61 6.62 -5.79
C ALA A 86 3.70 5.88 -4.83
N ILE A 87 4.35 5.27 -3.83
CA ILE A 87 3.75 4.57 -2.71
C ILE A 87 4.31 5.21 -1.45
N GLN A 88 3.44 5.64 -0.54
CA GLN A 88 3.84 6.03 0.82
C GLN A 88 3.52 4.87 1.76
N THR A 89 4.46 4.53 2.64
CA THR A 89 4.26 3.50 3.66
C THR A 89 4.53 4.08 5.04
N GLU A 90 3.67 3.71 5.98
CA GLU A 90 3.75 4.12 7.38
C GLU A 90 4.01 2.89 8.24
N LEU A 91 5.20 2.78 8.81
CA LEU A 91 5.54 1.67 9.70
C LEU A 91 5.52 2.12 11.16
N PRO A 92 4.87 1.35 12.07
CA PRO A 92 4.93 1.59 13.52
C PRO A 92 6.36 1.82 14.00
N TYR A 93 6.52 2.66 15.03
CA TYR A 93 7.84 3.00 15.58
C TYR A 93 8.66 1.76 15.93
N ASP A 94 8.04 0.80 16.60
CA ASP A 94 8.69 -0.44 17.04
C ASP A 94 9.20 -1.29 15.86
N MET A 95 8.60 -1.14 14.67
CA MET A 95 9.08 -1.83 13.47
C MET A 95 10.33 -1.16 12.88
N ARG A 96 10.54 0.12 13.15
CA ARG A 96 11.64 0.93 12.60
C ARG A 96 12.77 1.19 13.60
N ALA A 97 12.60 0.80 14.85
CA ALA A 97 13.52 1.05 15.95
C ALA A 97 14.03 -0.24 16.62
N GLY A 98 14.98 -0.09 17.53
CA GLY A 98 15.49 -1.18 18.37
C GLY A 98 16.10 -2.35 17.58
N SER A 99 16.04 -3.53 18.19
CA SER A 99 16.61 -4.78 17.65
C SER A 99 15.89 -5.28 16.38
N TYR A 100 14.63 -4.91 16.20
CA TYR A 100 13.82 -5.36 15.06
C TYR A 100 14.09 -4.58 13.77
N LYS A 101 14.66 -3.36 13.87
CA LYS A 101 14.93 -2.47 12.73
C LYS A 101 15.59 -3.19 11.54
N ARG A 102 16.67 -3.94 11.77
CA ARG A 102 17.43 -4.58 10.68
C ARG A 102 16.63 -5.69 10.01
N VAL A 103 15.98 -6.53 10.80
CA VAL A 103 15.16 -7.65 10.28
C VAL A 103 13.98 -7.11 9.49
N ASN A 104 13.29 -6.10 10.03
CA ASN A 104 12.14 -5.50 9.36
C ASN A 104 12.52 -4.73 8.09
N ALA A 105 13.70 -4.09 8.06
CA ALA A 105 14.19 -3.47 6.83
C ALA A 105 14.40 -4.49 5.71
N ILE A 106 14.90 -5.69 6.03
CA ILE A 106 15.06 -6.78 5.05
C ILE A 106 13.69 -7.29 4.58
N LYS A 107 12.75 -7.52 5.51
CA LYS A 107 11.38 -7.94 5.18
C LYS A 107 10.65 -6.92 4.31
N TYR A 108 10.84 -5.63 4.60
CA TYR A 108 10.30 -4.53 3.81
C TYR A 108 10.91 -4.45 2.41
N ALA A 109 12.23 -4.59 2.29
CA ALA A 109 12.90 -4.63 0.99
C ALA A 109 12.41 -5.81 0.11
N ARG A 110 12.22 -7.00 0.72
CA ARG A 110 11.62 -8.16 0.03
C ARG A 110 10.19 -7.87 -0.42
N THR A 111 9.38 -7.26 0.45
CA THR A 111 8.02 -6.85 0.11
C THR A 111 7.99 -5.95 -1.12
N LEU A 112 8.87 -4.93 -1.17
CA LEU A 112 8.96 -4.05 -2.34
C LEU A 112 9.33 -4.82 -3.60
N PHE A 113 10.34 -5.68 -3.52
CA PHE A 113 10.79 -6.48 -4.66
C PHE A 113 9.70 -7.42 -5.17
N ASP A 114 9.02 -8.14 -4.28
CA ASP A 114 7.94 -9.06 -4.61
C ASP A 114 6.74 -8.31 -5.20
N TYR A 115 6.36 -7.17 -4.62
CA TYR A 115 5.27 -6.35 -5.14
C TYR A 115 5.58 -5.86 -6.56
N MET A 116 6.78 -5.33 -6.79
CA MET A 116 7.18 -4.86 -8.11
C MET A 116 7.26 -6.00 -9.12
N THR A 117 7.72 -7.19 -8.71
CA THR A 117 7.78 -8.38 -9.57
C THR A 117 6.39 -8.90 -9.92
N GLN A 118 5.53 -9.13 -8.92
CA GLN A 118 4.19 -9.71 -9.10
C GLN A 118 3.24 -8.82 -9.92
N ASN A 119 3.52 -7.52 -9.95
CA ASN A 119 2.79 -6.50 -10.70
C ASN A 119 3.53 -6.03 -11.97
N ASN A 120 4.60 -6.72 -12.39
CA ASN A 120 5.37 -6.41 -13.61
C ASN A 120 5.86 -4.95 -13.71
N LEU A 121 6.21 -4.35 -12.58
CA LEU A 121 6.69 -2.95 -12.50
C LEU A 121 8.20 -2.83 -12.77
N LEU A 122 8.94 -3.94 -12.75
CA LEU A 122 10.40 -3.96 -12.95
C LEU A 122 10.85 -3.90 -14.42
N LEU A 123 9.93 -3.92 -15.39
CA LEU A 123 10.26 -4.17 -16.81
C LEU A 123 9.65 -3.18 -17.82
N LYS A 124 9.21 -1.99 -17.40
CA LYS A 124 8.79 -0.94 -18.33
C LYS A 124 9.89 0.11 -18.49
N ASN A 125 10.84 -0.17 -19.38
CA ASN A 125 11.71 0.83 -20.01
C ASN A 125 11.21 1.08 -21.43
#